data_AF-A0A1J7J1N6-F1
#
_entry.id   AF-A0A1J7J1N6-F1
#
_cell.length_a   1.000
_cell.length_b   1.000
_cell.length_c   1.000
_cell.angle_alpha   90.00
_cell.angle_beta   90.00
_cell.angle_gamma   90.00
#
_symmetry.space_group_name_H-M   'P 1'
#
loop_
_entity.id
_entity.type
_entity.pdbx_description
1 polymer ?
#
loop_
_entity_poly.entity_id
_entity_poly.type
_entity_poly.pdbx_seq_one_letter_code
_entity_poly.pdbx_strand_id
1 'polypeptide(L)' 'EDVEKFLRPTERAKREHNVETQRLLKPMGITYIIAVAVAEDQCAVLARAGKICAAASEDMETL' A
#
# COMPACT_ATOMS: atom_id res chain seq x y z
N GLU A 1 1.08 4.36 -30.52
CA GLU A 1 0.75 3.86 -29.16
C GLU A 1 1.77 4.28 -28.10
N ASP A 2 3.08 4.35 -28.38
CA ASP A 2 4.09 4.78 -27.40
C ASP A 2 3.98 6.27 -26.98
N VAL A 3 3.68 7.17 -27.92
CA VAL A 3 3.62 8.62 -27.66
C VAL A 3 2.49 8.99 -26.69
N GLU A 4 1.35 8.31 -26.77
CA GLU A 4 0.19 8.56 -25.89
C GLU A 4 0.44 8.13 -24.44
N LYS A 5 1.40 7.21 -24.22
CA LYS A 5 1.79 6.76 -22.88
C LYS A 5 2.64 7.81 -22.15
N PHE A 6 3.47 8.56 -22.88
CA PHE A 6 4.28 9.66 -22.32
C PHE A 6 3.50 10.97 -22.14
N LEU A 7 2.40 11.15 -22.90
CA LEU A 7 1.53 12.31 -22.79
C LEU A 7 0.54 12.21 -21.62
N ARG A 8 0.31 11.00 -21.07
CA ARG A 8 -0.54 10.81 -19.90
C ARG A 8 0.24 11.16 -18.63
N PRO A 9 -0.17 12.19 -17.87
CA PRO A 9 0.48 12.52 -16.60
C PRO A 9 0.35 11.34 -15.65
N THR A 10 1.42 11.02 -14.93
CA THR A 10 1.42 9.95 -13.92
C THR A 10 0.41 10.29 -12.83
N GLU A 11 -0.64 9.47 -12.72
CA GLU A 11 -1.66 9.68 -11.71
C GLU A 11 -1.11 9.35 -10.32
N ARG A 12 -1.13 10.33 -9.42
CA ARG A 12 -0.76 10.14 -8.03
C ARG A 12 -1.98 9.73 -7.22
N ALA A 13 -1.81 8.77 -6.33
CA ALA A 13 -2.87 8.35 -5.42
C ALA A 13 -3.35 9.54 -4.57
N LYS A 14 -4.66 9.78 -4.59
CA LYS A 14 -5.33 10.79 -3.75
C LYS A 14 -5.81 10.16 -2.46
N ARG A 15 -6.00 10.99 -1.43
CA ARG A 15 -6.53 10.55 -0.14
C ARG A 15 -7.92 9.89 -0.26
N GLU A 16 -8.75 10.36 -1.19
CA GLU A 16 -10.07 9.79 -1.44
C GLU A 16 -10.01 8.33 -1.93
N HIS A 17 -9.03 8.01 -2.79
CA HIS A 17 -8.83 6.63 -3.26
C HIS A 17 -8.57 5.69 -2.07
N ASN A 18 -7.73 6.11 -1.11
CA ASN A 18 -7.45 5.32 0.08
C ASN A 18 -8.71 5.06 0.92
N VAL A 19 -9.59 6.07 1.06
CA VAL A 19 -10.85 5.94 1.81
C VAL A 19 -11.80 4.99 1.10
N GLU A 20 -11.88 5.07 -0.24
CA GLU A 20 -12.71 4.16 -1.03
C GLU A 20 -12.21 2.72 -0.96
N THR A 21 -10.90 2.49 -1.12
CA THR A 21 -10.30 1.16 -0.96
C THR A 21 -10.56 0.59 0.43
N GLN A 22 -10.42 1.40 1.49
CA GLN A 22 -10.76 0.97 2.86
C GLN A 22 -12.23 0.58 3.04
N ARG A 23 -13.15 1.26 2.33
CA ARG A 23 -14.58 0.90 2.33
C ARG A 23 -14.83 -0.40 1.58
N LEU A 24 -14.07 -0.68 0.52
CA LEU A 24 -14.14 -1.92 -0.26
C LEU A 24 -13.55 -3.12 0.48
N LEU A 25 -12.44 -2.94 1.21
CA LEU A 25 -11.77 -4.03 1.94
C LEU A 25 -12.61 -4.58 3.10
N LYS A 26 -13.43 -3.74 3.74
CA LYS A 26 -14.33 -4.14 4.85
C LYS A 26 -15.30 -5.27 4.47
N PRO A 27 -16.15 -5.16 3.43
CA PRO A 27 -17.04 -6.24 3.04
C PRO A 27 -16.30 -7.46 2.47
N MET A 28 -15.06 -7.30 1.99
CA MET A 28 -14.23 -8.43 1.56
C MET A 28 -13.62 -9.24 2.72
N GLY A 29 -13.79 -8.78 3.97
CA GLY A 29 -13.22 -9.44 5.15
C GLY A 29 -11.70 -9.25 5.29
N ILE A 30 -11.11 -8.31 4.55
CA ILE A 30 -9.67 -8.04 4.58
C ILE A 30 -9.37 -7.02 5.68
N THR A 31 -8.48 -7.39 6.59
CA THR A 31 -8.04 -6.51 7.68
C THR A 31 -6.94 -5.58 7.17
N TYR A 32 -7.07 -4.29 7.48
CA TYR A 32 -6.04 -3.28 7.22
C TYR A 32 -5.73 -2.50 8.49
N ILE A 33 -4.54 -1.91 8.51
CA ILE A 33 -4.10 -0.99 9.56
C ILE A 33 -3.64 0.31 8.91
N ILE A 34 -3.66 1.40 9.69
CA ILE A 34 -3.12 2.69 9.26
C ILE A 34 -1.77 2.87 9.95
N ALA A 35 -0.69 2.90 9.16
CA ALA A 35 0.63 3.19 9.68
C ALA A 35 0.72 4.66 10.12
N VAL A 36 1.49 4.93 11.18
CA VAL A 36 1.67 6.30 11.71
C VAL A 36 2.49 7.17 10.76
N ALA A 37 3.51 6.59 10.12
CA ALA A 37 4.39 7.29 9.19
C ALA A 37 4.48 6.54 7.85
N VAL A 38 5.41 5.60 7.73
CA VAL A 38 5.64 4.83 6.50
C VAL A 38 5.06 3.43 6.68
N ALA A 39 4.34 2.96 5.67
CA ALA A 39 3.70 1.63 5.71
C ALA A 39 4.73 0.50 5.82
N GLU A 40 5.88 0.66 5.17
CA GLU A 40 6.96 -0.33 5.12
C GLU A 40 7.61 -0.57 6.48
N ASP A 41 7.86 0.49 7.24
CA ASP A 41 8.38 0.39 8.62
C ASP A 41 7.43 -0.43 9.50
N GLN A 42 6.13 -0.13 9.42
CA GLN A 42 5.13 -0.87 10.18
C GLN A 42 5.06 -2.35 9.77
N CYS A 43 5.17 -2.66 8.48
CA CYS A 43 5.22 -4.02 7.96
C CYS A 43 6.49 -4.76 8.41
N ALA A 44 7.66 -4.10 8.38
CA ALA A 44 8.92 -4.67 8.85
C ALA A 44 8.88 -4.99 10.35
N VAL A 45 8.32 -4.08 11.17
CA VAL A 45 8.12 -4.32 12.61
C VAL A 45 7.17 -5.50 12.86
N LEU A 46 6.09 -5.61 12.10
CA LEU A 46 5.15 -6.74 12.22
C LEU A 46 5.79 -8.08 11.85
N ALA A 47 6.62 -8.10 10.81
CA ALA A 47 7.35 -9.30 10.40
C ALA A 47 8.39 -9.70 11.46
N ARG A 48 9.17 -8.73 11.97
CA ARG A 48 10.14 -8.95 13.06
C ARG A 48 9.46 -9.41 14.36
N ALA A 49 8.25 -8.94 14.63
CA ALA A 49 7.43 -9.37 15.76
C ALA A 49 6.76 -10.75 15.56
N GLY A 50 6.95 -11.39 14.40
CA GLY A 50 6.35 -12.70 14.08
C GLY A 50 4.84 -12.67 13.88
N LYS A 51 4.23 -11.50 13.68
CA LYS A 51 2.78 -11.36 13.45
C LYS A 51 2.38 -11.63 12.01
N ILE A 52 3.32 -11.44 11.07
CA ILE A 52 3.16 -11.76 9.66
C ILE A 52 4.38 -12.57 9.20
N CYS A 53 4.18 -13.42 8.18
CA CYS A 53 5.25 -14.26 7.64
C CYS A 53 6.24 -13.45 6.78
N ALA A 54 5.73 -12.52 5.98
CA ALA A 54 6.53 -11.67 5.09
C ALA A 54 5.78 -10.35 4.81
N ALA A 55 6.53 -9.32 4.41
CA ALA A 55 5.99 -8.07 3.87
C ALA A 55 6.07 -8.12 2.33
N ALA A 56 4.96 -7.79 1.66
CA ALA A 56 4.92 -7.70 0.20
C ALA A 56 5.02 -6.22 -0.21
N SER A 57 6.20 -5.83 -0.69
CA SER A 57 6.48 -4.50 -1.24
C SER A 57 7.45 -4.64 -2.41
N GLU A 58 7.27 -3.82 -3.44
CA GLU A 58 8.29 -3.64 -4.49
C GLU A 58 9.39 -2.68 -4.03
N ASP A 59 9.11 -1.91 -2.99
CA ASP A 59 10.07 -0.99 -2.40
C ASP A 59 11.02 -1.76 -1.47
N MET A 60 12.32 -1.51 -1.67
CA MET A 60 13.40 -2.28 -1.09
C MET A 60 13.72 -1.81 0.34
N GLU A 61 13.19 -0.65 0.76
CA GLU A 61 13.35 -0.09 2.10
C GLU A 61 12.63 -0.92 3.18
N THR A 62 11.81 -1.90 2.78
CA THR A 62 11.11 -2.84 3.68
C THR A 62 12.06 -3.84 4.41
N LEU A 63 13.31 -4.04 3.97
CA LEU A 63 14.24 -5.08 4.48
C LEU A 63 15.15 -4.62 5.64
#